data_AF-A0A423VXE5-F1
#
_entry.id   AF-A0A423VXE5-F1
#
_cell.length_a   1.000
_cell.length_b   1.000
_cell.length_c   1.000
_cell.angle_alpha   90.00
_cell.angle_beta   90.00
_cell.angle_gamma   90.00
#
_symmetry.space_group_name_H-M   'P 1'
#
loop_
_entity.id
_entity.type
_entity.pdbx_description
1 polymer ?
#
loop_
_entity_poly.entity_id
_entity_poly.type
_entity_poly.pdbx_seq_one_letter_code
_entity_poly.pdbx_strand_id
1 'polypeptide(L)'
;MAGLATVMLCDPAPKKVLVHKTTVELRIKAFENGYHGFIPDHALGSTSEKPLHLSLYDDLMYYFRNHADVLEHLDDPFSATVFPRKIVASHYCQLLGFVSHQTASMRSSGWAVQRRTQAEVEESNQVETAWSQFKCPEYLEALSAVLDSLGISQSHDPYDTLNAMSEAEPDGPGVSQEQRQVNSDDWRSPTADFLYLQREFRSRLADYARMTSSLAALNGMIGGRISILEARTAKSLTLVAMIFAPPACVASIFSIPADLFGKTGPKFWWYWATALPITVVVFLVTYVVHERDGFRRMWQTRKPKVHSLVDNCGSDSVSQGV
;
A
#
# COMPACT_ATOMS: atom_id res chain seq x y z
N MET A 1 -15.16 10.83 -16.62
CA MET A 1 -16.41 10.38 -15.95
C MET A 1 -16.09 9.07 -15.25
N ALA A 2 -15.85 9.12 -13.93
CA ALA A 2 -15.61 7.92 -13.13
C ALA A 2 -16.96 7.29 -12.81
N GLY A 3 -17.30 6.20 -13.50
CA GLY A 3 -18.49 5.41 -13.19
C GLY A 3 -18.26 4.68 -11.88
N LEU A 4 -19.14 4.89 -10.90
CA LEU A 4 -19.24 4.06 -9.71
C LEU A 4 -19.52 2.62 -10.14
N ALA A 5 -18.48 1.77 -10.10
CA ALA A 5 -18.64 0.32 -10.24
C ALA A 5 -19.15 -0.22 -8.91
N THR A 6 -20.46 -0.09 -8.66
CA THR A 6 -21.11 -0.77 -7.55
C THR A 6 -21.17 -2.26 -7.89
N VAL A 7 -20.39 -3.07 -7.17
CA VAL A 7 -20.47 -4.53 -7.25
C VAL A 7 -21.71 -4.96 -6.48
N MET A 8 -22.79 -5.28 -7.19
CA MET A 8 -23.95 -5.95 -6.60
C MET A 8 -23.65 -7.45 -6.50
N LEU A 9 -23.51 -7.98 -5.28
CA LEU A 9 -23.62 -9.41 -5.05
C LEU A 9 -25.08 -9.81 -5.25
N CYS A 10 -25.39 -10.37 -6.42
CA CYS A 10 -26.68 -10.98 -6.70
C CYS A 10 -26.55 -12.48 -6.55
N ASP A 11 -27.44 -13.06 -5.75
CA ASP A 11 -27.63 -14.49 -5.63
C ASP A 11 -29.06 -14.85 -6.07
N PRO A 12 -29.26 -15.62 -7.16
CA PRO A 12 -28.23 -16.25 -8.01
C PRO A 12 -27.47 -15.25 -8.88
N ALA A 13 -26.27 -15.64 -9.32
CA ALA A 13 -25.41 -14.81 -10.15
C ALA A 13 -26.11 -14.36 -11.45
N PRO A 14 -26.00 -13.07 -11.83
CA PRO A 14 -26.73 -12.51 -12.96
C PRO A 14 -26.16 -13.07 -14.26
N LYS A 15 -26.99 -13.80 -15.03
CA LYS A 15 -26.57 -14.40 -16.30
C LYS A 15 -26.49 -13.38 -17.44
N LYS A 16 -27.24 -12.28 -17.36
CA LYS A 16 -27.33 -11.24 -18.39
C LYS A 16 -27.46 -9.87 -17.74
N VAL A 17 -26.70 -8.89 -18.23
CA VAL A 17 -26.79 -7.49 -17.77
C VAL A 17 -27.02 -6.59 -18.97
N LEU A 18 -27.93 -5.63 -18.84
CA LEU A 18 -28.21 -4.63 -19.85
C LEU A 18 -27.35 -3.39 -19.58
N VAL A 19 -26.40 -3.09 -20.45
CA VAL A 19 -25.56 -1.90 -20.38
C VAL A 19 -25.85 -1.04 -21.61
N HIS A 20 -26.36 0.19 -21.43
CA HIS A 20 -26.60 1.12 -22.56
C HIS A 20 -27.35 0.50 -23.76
N LYS A 21 -28.40 -0.27 -23.50
CA LYS A 21 -29.24 -0.99 -24.50
C LYS A 21 -28.59 -2.20 -25.17
N THR A 22 -27.39 -2.60 -24.79
CA THR A 22 -26.80 -3.89 -25.19
C THR A 22 -26.89 -4.90 -24.04
N THR A 23 -27.41 -6.09 -24.35
CA THR A 23 -27.46 -7.20 -23.39
C THR A 23 -26.13 -7.94 -23.46
N VAL A 24 -25.36 -7.88 -22.39
CA VAL A 24 -24.12 -8.64 -22.24
C VAL A 24 -24.43 -9.91 -21.45
N GLU A 25 -24.14 -11.06 -22.05
CA GLU A 25 -24.21 -12.34 -21.35
C GLU A 25 -22.97 -12.49 -20.46
N LEU A 26 -23.19 -12.60 -19.15
CA LEU A 26 -22.12 -12.75 -18.19
C LEU A 26 -21.91 -14.23 -17.90
N ARG A 27 -20.73 -14.74 -18.26
CA ARG A 27 -20.27 -16.06 -17.84
C ARG A 27 -19.57 -15.94 -16.49
N ILE A 28 -20.36 -15.79 -15.43
CA ILE A 28 -19.85 -15.79 -14.06
C ILE A 28 -19.63 -17.24 -13.65
N LYS A 29 -18.38 -17.60 -13.38
CA LYS A 29 -18.02 -18.88 -12.76
C LYS A 29 -17.55 -18.59 -11.34
N ALA A 30 -17.91 -19.45 -10.40
CA ALA A 30 -17.37 -19.38 -9.06
C ALA A 30 -15.84 -19.56 -9.10
N PHE A 31 -15.13 -18.76 -8.29
CA PHE A 31 -13.69 -18.90 -8.13
C PHE A 31 -13.37 -20.30 -7.58
N GLU A 32 -12.44 -21.05 -8.18
CA GLU A 32 -12.11 -22.43 -7.76
C GLU A 32 -13.31 -23.41 -7.61
N ASN A 33 -14.38 -23.21 -8.40
CA ASN A 33 -15.63 -24.00 -8.38
C ASN A 33 -16.55 -23.80 -7.15
N GLY A 34 -16.31 -22.78 -6.31
CA GLY A 34 -17.16 -22.48 -5.15
C GLY A 34 -16.40 -22.56 -3.83
N TYR A 35 -17.15 -22.64 -2.73
CA TYR A 35 -16.56 -22.80 -1.41
C TYR A 35 -16.33 -24.28 -1.09
N HIS A 36 -15.33 -24.58 -0.25
CA HIS A 36 -15.06 -25.95 0.16
C HIS A 36 -16.11 -26.46 1.15
N GLY A 37 -16.43 -27.76 1.07
CA GLY A 37 -17.26 -28.43 2.05
C GLY A 37 -16.66 -28.29 3.45
N PHE A 38 -17.51 -27.92 4.40
CA PHE A 38 -17.13 -27.67 5.80
C PHE A 38 -17.50 -28.83 6.73
N ILE A 39 -18.21 -29.84 6.22
CA ILE A 39 -18.54 -31.05 6.97
C ILE A 39 -17.30 -31.96 6.94
N PRO A 40 -16.82 -32.47 8.09
CA PRO A 40 -15.69 -33.38 8.13
C PRO A 40 -15.96 -34.70 7.40
N ASP A 41 -14.91 -35.32 6.84
CA ASP A 41 -15.03 -36.59 6.10
C ASP A 41 -15.70 -37.72 6.89
N HIS A 42 -15.51 -37.76 8.23
CA HIS A 42 -16.14 -38.74 9.09
C HIS A 42 -17.67 -38.58 9.22
N ALA A 43 -18.20 -37.39 8.91
CA ALA A 43 -19.62 -37.05 8.96
C ALA A 43 -20.28 -36.99 7.57
N LEU A 44 -19.50 -37.09 6.47
CA LEU A 44 -20.06 -37.08 5.10
C LEU A 44 -20.75 -38.38 4.67
N GLY A 45 -20.54 -39.49 5.38
CA GLY A 45 -21.02 -40.80 4.94
C GLY A 45 -20.43 -41.22 3.57
N SER A 46 -21.08 -42.16 2.88
CA SER A 46 -20.65 -42.66 1.55
C SER A 46 -21.14 -41.82 0.36
N THR A 47 -21.94 -40.79 0.62
CA THR A 47 -22.52 -39.90 -0.40
C THR A 47 -21.58 -38.72 -0.67
N SER A 48 -20.79 -38.83 -1.74
CA SER A 48 -19.81 -37.82 -2.17
C SER A 48 -20.34 -36.87 -3.25
N GLU A 49 -21.64 -36.62 -3.29
CA GLU A 49 -22.16 -35.58 -4.18
C GLU A 49 -21.82 -34.22 -3.57
N LYS A 50 -21.34 -33.27 -4.38
CA LYS A 50 -21.02 -31.92 -3.93
C LYS A 50 -22.16 -30.97 -4.32
N PRO A 51 -22.47 -29.94 -3.52
CA PRO A 51 -23.43 -28.93 -3.92
C PRO A 51 -22.99 -28.26 -5.24
N LEU A 52 -23.98 -27.86 -6.04
CA LEU A 52 -23.73 -27.27 -7.36
C LEU A 52 -23.34 -25.78 -7.29
N HIS A 53 -23.43 -25.15 -6.11
CA HIS A 53 -23.06 -23.75 -5.86
C HIS A 53 -23.74 -22.76 -6.82
N LEU A 54 -25.02 -23.02 -7.13
CA LEU A 54 -25.82 -22.19 -8.04
C LEU A 54 -26.48 -21.01 -7.31
N SER A 55 -26.92 -21.25 -6.07
CA SER A 55 -27.42 -20.22 -5.16
C SER A 55 -27.25 -20.63 -3.70
N LEU A 56 -27.23 -19.66 -2.78
CA LEU A 56 -27.21 -19.92 -1.34
C LEU A 56 -28.43 -20.75 -0.92
N TYR A 57 -29.59 -20.49 -1.53
CA TYR A 57 -30.81 -21.24 -1.27
C TYR A 57 -30.68 -22.71 -1.67
N ASP A 58 -30.18 -22.99 -2.87
CA ASP A 58 -30.00 -24.37 -3.35
C ASP A 58 -28.99 -25.12 -2.49
N ASP A 59 -27.91 -24.44 -2.08
CA ASP A 59 -26.89 -25.01 -1.21
C ASP A 59 -27.43 -25.29 0.20
N LEU A 60 -28.23 -24.38 0.77
CA LEU A 60 -28.91 -24.62 2.04
C LEU A 60 -29.86 -25.82 1.95
N MET A 61 -30.68 -25.89 0.89
CA MET A 61 -31.57 -27.02 0.66
C MET A 61 -30.80 -28.34 0.51
N TYR A 62 -29.65 -28.32 -0.17
CA TYR A 62 -28.75 -29.46 -0.26
C TYR A 62 -28.28 -29.93 1.12
N TYR A 63 -27.72 -29.03 1.94
CA TYR A 63 -27.20 -29.39 3.27
C TYR A 63 -28.29 -29.85 4.23
N PHE A 64 -29.45 -29.19 4.26
CA PHE A 64 -30.56 -29.63 5.10
C PHE A 64 -31.17 -30.96 4.63
N ARG A 65 -31.21 -31.22 3.32
CA ARG A 65 -31.80 -32.47 2.82
C ARG A 65 -30.87 -33.68 3.03
N ASN A 66 -29.56 -33.49 2.88
CA ASN A 66 -28.61 -34.59 2.84
C ASN A 66 -27.79 -34.75 4.12
N HIS A 67 -27.71 -33.72 4.97
CA HIS A 67 -26.86 -33.70 6.16
C HIS A 67 -27.59 -33.21 7.43
N ALA A 68 -28.92 -33.16 7.46
CA ALA A 68 -29.66 -32.76 8.66
C ALA A 68 -29.43 -33.70 9.87
N ASP A 69 -29.04 -34.95 9.63
CA ASP A 69 -28.65 -35.92 10.65
C ASP A 69 -27.43 -35.48 11.48
N VAL A 70 -26.60 -34.61 10.90
CA VAL A 70 -25.40 -34.07 11.52
C VAL A 70 -25.73 -32.95 12.54
N LEU A 71 -26.94 -32.39 12.51
CA LEU A 71 -27.39 -31.38 13.46
C LEU A 71 -27.88 -32.05 14.76
N GLU A 72 -27.19 -31.77 15.86
CA GLU A 72 -27.64 -32.19 17.19
C GLU A 72 -28.75 -31.26 17.71
N HIS A 73 -29.72 -31.82 18.44
CA HIS A 73 -30.80 -31.07 19.09
C HIS A 73 -31.58 -30.16 18.12
N LEU A 74 -32.39 -30.76 17.25
CA LEU A 74 -33.31 -30.04 16.34
C LEU A 74 -34.33 -29.14 17.07
N ASP A 75 -34.49 -29.34 18.38
CA ASP A 75 -35.34 -28.50 19.24
C ASP A 75 -34.73 -27.11 19.50
N ASP A 76 -33.42 -26.93 19.29
CA ASP A 76 -32.75 -25.65 19.41
C ASP A 76 -32.81 -24.87 18.08
N PRO A 77 -33.43 -23.66 18.05
CA PRO A 77 -33.41 -22.82 16.85
C PRO A 77 -32.00 -22.46 16.37
N PHE A 78 -30.99 -22.46 17.25
CA PHE A 78 -29.61 -22.18 16.85
C PHE A 78 -28.97 -23.30 16.03
N SER A 79 -29.41 -24.56 16.19
CA SER A 79 -28.90 -25.69 15.39
C SER A 79 -29.20 -25.53 13.91
N ALA A 80 -30.34 -24.93 13.54
CA ALA A 80 -30.66 -24.61 12.16
C ALA A 80 -29.75 -23.51 11.57
N THR A 81 -29.03 -22.73 12.40
CA THR A 81 -28.13 -21.68 11.91
C THR A 81 -26.72 -22.18 11.57
N VAL A 82 -26.40 -23.44 11.87
CA VAL A 82 -25.06 -24.01 11.64
C VAL A 82 -24.69 -23.98 10.16
N PHE A 83 -25.54 -24.54 9.29
CA PHE A 83 -25.28 -24.55 7.84
C PHE A 83 -25.15 -23.16 7.21
N PRO A 84 -26.09 -22.21 7.40
CA PRO A 84 -25.93 -20.88 6.82
C PRO A 84 -24.66 -20.17 7.33
N ARG A 85 -24.32 -20.29 8.62
CA ARG A 85 -23.09 -19.70 9.16
C ARG A 85 -21.84 -20.33 8.56
N LYS A 86 -21.82 -21.65 8.37
CA LYS A 86 -20.70 -22.37 7.77
C LYS A 86 -20.55 -22.07 6.28
N ILE A 87 -21.66 -21.95 5.53
CA ILE A 87 -21.60 -21.52 4.13
C ILE A 87 -21.00 -20.11 4.03
N VAL A 88 -21.43 -19.18 4.89
CA VAL A 88 -20.87 -17.81 4.94
C VAL A 88 -19.38 -17.84 5.29
N ALA A 89 -18.97 -18.59 6.31
CA ALA A 89 -17.57 -18.74 6.69
C ALA A 89 -16.74 -19.32 5.52
N SER A 90 -17.22 -20.37 4.86
CA SER A 90 -16.55 -20.96 3.70
C SER A 90 -16.46 -19.99 2.51
N HIS A 91 -17.45 -19.12 2.32
CA HIS A 91 -17.35 -18.03 1.36
C HIS A 91 -16.22 -17.05 1.72
N TYR A 92 -16.12 -16.63 2.98
CA TYR A 92 -14.99 -15.80 3.41
C TYR A 92 -13.63 -16.49 3.26
N CYS A 93 -13.56 -17.83 3.44
CA CYS A 93 -12.34 -18.60 3.13
C CYS A 93 -11.96 -18.50 1.65
N GLN A 94 -12.94 -18.55 0.74
CA GLN A 94 -12.72 -18.38 -0.69
C GLN A 94 -12.24 -16.96 -1.02
N LEU A 95 -12.83 -15.93 -0.39
CA LEU A 95 -12.34 -14.56 -0.50
C LEU A 95 -10.90 -14.42 0.01
N LEU A 96 -10.57 -15.09 1.12
CA LEU A 96 -9.20 -15.11 1.65
C LEU A 96 -8.23 -15.76 0.65
N GLY A 97 -8.63 -16.86 0.00
CA GLY A 97 -7.87 -17.49 -1.08
C GLY A 97 -7.62 -16.53 -2.26
N PHE A 98 -8.66 -15.80 -2.67
CA PHE A 98 -8.55 -14.77 -3.70
C PHE A 98 -7.59 -13.62 -3.30
N VAL A 99 -7.72 -13.07 -2.10
CA VAL A 99 -6.83 -12.02 -1.56
C VAL A 99 -5.39 -12.54 -1.44
N SER A 100 -5.23 -13.81 -1.06
CA SER A 100 -3.94 -14.48 -0.99
C SER A 100 -3.28 -14.57 -2.36
N HIS A 101 -4.04 -14.97 -3.38
CA HIS A 101 -3.57 -15.01 -4.76
C HIS A 101 -3.20 -13.61 -5.28
N GLN A 102 -4.02 -12.59 -5.00
CA GLN A 102 -3.68 -11.21 -5.35
C GLN A 102 -2.36 -10.77 -4.69
N THR A 103 -2.21 -11.01 -3.39
CA THR A 103 -0.99 -10.63 -2.65
C THR A 103 0.24 -11.37 -3.19
N ALA A 104 0.11 -12.65 -3.50
CA ALA A 104 1.18 -13.45 -4.10
C ALA A 104 1.54 -12.95 -5.51
N SER A 105 0.53 -12.66 -6.34
CA SER A 105 0.72 -12.09 -7.68
C SER A 105 1.42 -10.73 -7.60
N MET A 106 1.02 -9.86 -6.68
CA MET A 106 1.68 -8.56 -6.47
C MET A 106 3.15 -8.73 -6.06
N ARG A 107 3.45 -9.76 -5.25
CA ARG A 107 4.83 -10.09 -4.85
C ARG A 107 5.65 -10.66 -6.03
N SER A 108 5.05 -11.47 -6.90
CA SER A 108 5.75 -12.12 -8.03
C SER A 108 5.90 -11.21 -9.24
N SER A 109 4.93 -10.33 -9.51
CA SER A 109 4.94 -9.35 -10.61
C SER A 109 5.95 -8.21 -10.40
N GLY A 110 6.89 -8.39 -9.46
CA GLY A 110 8.27 -7.99 -9.67
C GLY A 110 8.48 -6.57 -10.17
N TRP A 111 8.27 -5.58 -9.30
CA TRP A 111 9.03 -4.31 -9.27
C TRP A 111 9.50 -3.76 -10.63
N ALA A 112 8.59 -3.37 -11.53
CA ALA A 112 8.93 -2.57 -12.71
C ALA A 112 9.29 -1.13 -12.29
N VAL A 113 10.38 -1.02 -11.53
CA VAL A 113 10.98 0.19 -10.98
C VAL A 113 11.64 1.04 -12.08
N GLN A 114 12.02 0.40 -13.19
CA GLN A 114 12.68 1.06 -14.31
C GLN A 114 11.65 1.31 -15.42
N ARG A 115 11.08 2.50 -15.46
CA ARG A 115 10.18 2.94 -16.54
C ARG A 115 10.99 3.41 -17.74
N ARG A 116 11.74 2.52 -18.40
CA ARG A 116 12.58 2.89 -19.56
C ARG A 116 11.90 2.59 -20.88
N THR A 117 11.05 1.58 -20.93
CA THR A 117 10.35 1.13 -22.14
C THR A 117 8.84 1.24 -21.98
N GLN A 118 8.13 1.36 -23.10
CA GLN A 118 6.66 1.44 -23.10
C GLN A 118 6.01 0.18 -22.51
N ALA A 119 6.64 -0.99 -22.69
CA ALA A 119 6.18 -2.25 -22.13
C ALA A 119 6.27 -2.27 -20.59
N GLU A 120 7.38 -1.77 -20.02
CA GLU A 120 7.54 -1.66 -18.55
C GLU A 120 6.56 -0.66 -17.94
N VAL A 121 6.22 0.42 -18.67
CA VAL A 121 5.22 1.40 -18.23
C VAL A 121 3.83 0.77 -18.18
N GLU A 122 3.46 -0.01 -19.20
CA GLU A 122 2.18 -0.70 -19.24
C GLU A 122 2.08 -1.77 -18.14
N GLU A 123 3.15 -2.54 -17.91
CA GLU A 123 3.22 -3.50 -16.80
C GLU A 123 3.09 -2.79 -15.43
N SER A 124 3.79 -1.67 -15.24
CA SER A 124 3.66 -0.84 -14.03
C SER A 124 2.21 -0.35 -13.84
N ASN A 125 1.54 0.11 -14.89
CA ASN A 125 0.15 0.57 -14.82
C ASN A 125 -0.81 -0.57 -14.45
N GLN A 126 -0.58 -1.78 -14.97
CA GLN A 126 -1.37 -2.95 -14.62
C GLN A 126 -1.18 -3.33 -13.15
N VAL A 127 0.05 -3.28 -12.63
CA VAL A 127 0.34 -3.51 -11.21
C VAL A 127 -0.32 -2.44 -10.33
N GLU A 128 -0.20 -1.15 -10.68
CA GLU A 128 -0.86 -0.05 -9.96
C GLU A 128 -2.39 -0.22 -9.94
N THR A 129 -2.98 -0.64 -11.06
CA THR A 129 -4.41 -0.94 -11.16
C THR A 129 -4.79 -2.10 -10.24
N ALA A 130 -4.03 -3.19 -10.25
CA ALA A 130 -4.26 -4.33 -9.36
C ALA A 130 -4.18 -3.95 -7.88
N TRP A 131 -3.24 -3.07 -7.51
CA TRP A 131 -3.09 -2.55 -6.14
C TRP A 131 -4.29 -1.68 -5.73
N SER A 132 -4.80 -0.84 -6.64
CA SER A 132 -6.00 -0.03 -6.38
C SER A 132 -7.27 -0.87 -6.18
N GLN A 133 -7.26 -2.11 -6.71
CA GLN A 133 -8.36 -3.07 -6.59
C GLN A 133 -8.22 -4.00 -5.38
N PHE A 134 -7.21 -3.81 -4.52
CA PHE A 134 -7.06 -4.59 -3.31
C PHE A 134 -8.16 -4.21 -2.29
N LYS A 135 -9.05 -5.16 -1.98
CA LYS A 135 -10.26 -4.96 -1.14
C LYS A 135 -10.22 -5.62 0.24
N CYS A 136 -9.03 -6.04 0.68
CA CYS A 136 -8.87 -6.71 1.98
C CYS A 136 -9.38 -5.87 3.17
N PRO A 137 -9.12 -4.54 3.25
CA PRO A 137 -9.66 -3.71 4.33
C PRO A 137 -11.19 -3.75 4.39
N GLU A 138 -11.88 -3.65 3.25
CA GLU A 138 -13.34 -3.68 3.19
C GLU A 138 -13.90 -5.04 3.61
N TYR A 139 -13.23 -6.14 3.24
CA TYR A 139 -13.63 -7.48 3.69
C TYR A 139 -13.42 -7.67 5.19
N LEU A 140 -12.34 -7.11 5.75
CA LEU A 140 -12.05 -7.16 7.17
C LEU A 140 -13.07 -6.35 7.97
N GLU A 141 -13.46 -5.16 7.50
CA GLU A 141 -14.50 -4.33 8.12
C GLU A 141 -15.86 -5.04 8.10
N ALA A 142 -16.25 -5.61 6.96
CA ALA A 142 -17.47 -6.40 6.85
C ALA A 142 -17.44 -7.61 7.79
N LEU A 143 -16.31 -8.31 7.89
CA LEU A 143 -16.13 -9.44 8.79
C LEU A 143 -16.20 -9.01 10.26
N SER A 144 -15.63 -7.86 10.64
CA SER A 144 -15.78 -7.32 12.00
C SER A 144 -17.22 -6.98 12.33
N ALA A 145 -17.98 -6.39 11.41
CA ALA A 145 -19.41 -6.12 11.61
C ALA A 145 -20.20 -7.43 11.79
N VAL A 146 -19.85 -8.50 11.06
CA VAL A 146 -20.45 -9.83 11.26
C VAL A 146 -20.11 -10.39 12.63
N LEU A 147 -18.84 -10.32 13.06
CA LEU A 147 -18.40 -10.78 14.39
C LEU A 147 -19.15 -10.05 15.52
N ASP A 148 -19.29 -8.73 15.40
CA ASP A 148 -20.02 -7.90 16.36
C ASP A 148 -21.51 -8.26 16.39
N SER A 149 -22.12 -8.49 15.22
CA SER A 149 -23.52 -8.93 15.13
C SER A 149 -23.77 -10.32 15.75
N LEU A 150 -22.75 -11.18 15.72
CA LEU A 150 -22.79 -12.51 16.33
C LEU A 150 -22.41 -12.49 17.82
N GLY A 151 -22.05 -11.33 18.39
CA GLY A 151 -21.60 -11.20 19.77
C GLY A 151 -20.28 -11.92 20.05
N ILE A 152 -19.47 -12.19 19.02
CA ILE A 152 -18.18 -12.84 19.16
C ILE A 152 -17.17 -11.76 19.58
N SER A 153 -16.77 -11.78 20.85
CA SER A 153 -15.73 -10.89 21.35
C SER A 153 -14.45 -11.14 20.57
N GLN A 154 -14.03 -10.15 19.79
CA GLN A 154 -12.73 -10.15 19.16
C GLN A 154 -11.70 -10.11 20.29
N SER A 155 -10.84 -11.14 20.41
CA SER A 155 -9.79 -11.08 21.41
C SER A 155 -8.91 -9.87 21.10
N HIS A 156 -8.79 -8.99 22.07
CA HIS A 156 -8.03 -7.73 22.06
C HIS A 156 -6.72 -7.85 21.27
N ASP A 157 -6.47 -6.87 20.41
CA ASP A 157 -5.30 -6.83 19.54
C ASP A 157 -4.01 -6.85 20.40
N PRO A 158 -3.01 -7.71 20.11
CA PRO A 158 -1.71 -7.64 20.78
C PRO A 158 -0.95 -6.33 20.50
N TYR A 159 -1.44 -5.47 19.61
CA TYR A 159 -0.93 -4.11 19.41
C TYR A 159 -1.65 -3.04 20.26
N ASP A 160 -2.85 -3.30 20.78
CA ASP A 160 -3.54 -2.37 21.69
C ASP A 160 -2.91 -2.36 23.10
N THR A 161 -2.19 -3.43 23.48
CA THR A 161 -1.47 -3.50 24.76
C THR A 161 -0.28 -2.53 24.83
N LEU A 162 0.23 -2.03 23.69
CA LEU A 162 1.26 -0.98 23.67
C LEU A 162 0.70 0.40 24.08
N ASN A 163 -0.59 0.65 23.85
CA ASN A 163 -1.27 1.88 24.31
C ASN A 163 -1.82 1.70 25.74
N ALA A 164 -2.28 0.49 26.10
CA ALA A 164 -2.81 0.22 27.44
C ALA A 164 -1.74 0.10 28.55
N MET A 165 -0.46 -0.13 28.20
CA MET A 165 0.63 -0.13 29.17
C MET A 165 1.06 1.27 29.66
N SER A 166 0.45 2.34 29.14
CA SER A 166 0.72 3.72 29.61
C SER A 166 -0.24 4.22 30.70
N GLU A 167 -1.36 3.53 31.00
CA GLU A 167 -2.42 4.10 31.86
C GLU A 167 -3.14 3.09 32.78
N ALA A 168 -2.52 1.99 33.20
CA ALA A 168 -3.15 1.04 34.13
C ALA A 168 -2.46 0.99 35.51
N GLU A 169 -2.91 1.86 36.42
CA GLU A 169 -2.82 1.69 37.87
C GLU A 169 -3.57 0.41 38.29
N PRO A 170 -3.05 -0.41 39.23
CA PRO A 170 -3.67 -1.66 39.62
C PRO A 170 -4.52 -1.47 40.88
N ASP A 171 -5.84 -1.37 40.75
CA ASP A 171 -6.74 -1.69 41.87
C ASP A 171 -8.18 -1.96 41.39
N GLY A 172 -8.59 -3.23 41.43
CA GLY A 172 -9.97 -3.65 41.16
C GLY A 172 -10.12 -5.17 41.12
N PRO A 173 -10.96 -5.78 41.98
CA PRO A 173 -11.02 -7.23 42.13
C PRO A 173 -11.92 -7.89 41.08
N GLY A 174 -11.35 -8.87 40.38
CA GLY A 174 -12.05 -10.09 39.97
C GLY A 174 -13.30 -9.92 39.11
N VAL A 175 -13.16 -9.41 37.89
CA VAL A 175 -14.06 -9.84 36.82
C VAL A 175 -13.51 -11.16 36.30
N SER A 176 -14.20 -12.24 36.65
CA SER A 176 -13.99 -13.57 36.10
C SER A 176 -14.00 -13.47 34.58
N GLN A 177 -12.80 -13.41 34.00
CA GLN A 177 -12.56 -13.60 32.60
C GLN A 177 -12.91 -15.07 32.33
N GLU A 178 -14.21 -15.34 32.12
CA GLU A 178 -14.69 -16.53 31.44
C GLU A 178 -14.13 -16.46 30.01
N GLN A 179 -12.84 -16.74 29.88
CA GLN A 179 -12.26 -17.33 28.71
C GLN A 179 -13.00 -18.64 28.51
N ARG A 180 -14.14 -18.54 27.82
CA ARG A 180 -14.84 -19.65 27.20
C ARG A 180 -13.81 -20.30 26.31
N GLN A 181 -13.12 -21.32 26.84
CA GLN A 181 -12.23 -22.17 26.07
C GLN A 181 -13.03 -22.61 24.85
N VAL A 182 -12.69 -22.03 23.69
CA VAL A 182 -13.25 -22.47 22.42
C VAL A 182 -12.76 -23.90 22.27
N ASN A 183 -13.66 -24.84 22.49
CA ASN A 183 -13.38 -26.26 22.38
C ASN A 183 -12.98 -26.51 20.92
N SER A 184 -11.69 -26.66 20.66
CA SER A 184 -11.06 -26.61 19.34
C SER A 184 -11.55 -27.70 18.38
N ASP A 185 -12.23 -28.72 18.88
CA ASP A 185 -12.66 -29.89 18.09
C ASP A 185 -14.14 -29.85 17.66
N ASP A 186 -14.93 -28.87 18.12
CA ASP A 186 -16.32 -28.76 17.66
C ASP A 186 -16.39 -27.99 16.33
N TRP A 187 -16.32 -28.74 15.22
CA TRP A 187 -16.45 -28.20 13.87
C TRP A 187 -17.79 -27.51 13.64
N ARG A 188 -18.82 -27.69 14.49
CA ARG A 188 -20.09 -26.97 14.36
C ARG A 188 -20.00 -25.54 14.87
N SER A 189 -19.02 -25.23 15.71
CA SER A 189 -18.83 -23.89 16.25
C SER A 189 -18.40 -22.93 15.12
N PRO A 190 -19.16 -21.86 14.83
CA PRO A 190 -18.79 -20.88 13.81
C PRO A 190 -17.73 -19.89 14.33
N THR A 191 -17.59 -19.77 15.65
CA THR A 191 -16.72 -18.80 16.31
C THR A 191 -15.25 -19.00 15.96
N ALA A 192 -14.77 -20.24 15.96
CA ALA A 192 -13.39 -20.56 15.63
C ALA A 192 -13.05 -20.16 14.19
N ASP A 193 -13.95 -20.44 13.24
CA ASP A 193 -13.77 -20.11 11.82
C ASP A 193 -13.68 -18.61 11.59
N PHE A 194 -14.61 -17.83 12.15
CA PHE A 194 -14.62 -16.38 11.95
C PHE A 194 -13.42 -15.69 12.62
N LEU A 195 -12.97 -16.18 13.79
CA LEU A 195 -11.75 -15.69 14.42
C LEU A 195 -10.49 -16.04 13.62
N TYR A 196 -10.42 -17.25 13.06
CA TYR A 196 -9.36 -17.67 12.16
C TYR A 196 -9.32 -16.77 10.91
N LEU A 197 -10.47 -16.57 10.27
CA LEU A 197 -10.62 -15.70 9.10
C LEU A 197 -10.16 -14.28 9.41
N GLN A 198 -10.58 -13.72 10.54
CA GLN A 198 -10.19 -12.38 10.93
C GLN A 198 -8.68 -12.25 11.11
N ARG A 199 -8.05 -13.22 11.79
CA ARG A 199 -6.60 -13.26 11.98
C ARG A 199 -5.88 -13.33 10.64
N GLU A 200 -6.35 -14.17 9.71
CA GLU A 200 -5.70 -14.29 8.40
C GLU A 200 -5.88 -13.04 7.54
N PHE A 201 -7.08 -12.45 7.46
CA PHE A 201 -7.27 -11.18 6.74
C PHE A 201 -6.35 -10.08 7.31
N ARG A 202 -6.21 -9.99 8.63
CA ARG A 202 -5.25 -9.07 9.28
C ARG A 202 -3.80 -9.36 8.86
N SER A 203 -3.40 -10.62 8.86
CA SER A 203 -2.08 -11.06 8.41
C SER A 203 -1.79 -10.61 6.97
N ARG A 204 -2.74 -10.84 6.05
CA ARG A 204 -2.61 -10.43 4.63
C ARG A 204 -2.57 -8.92 4.45
N LEU A 205 -3.36 -8.18 5.24
CA LEU A 205 -3.33 -6.72 5.24
C LEU A 205 -1.98 -6.18 5.72
N ALA A 206 -1.43 -6.74 6.80
CA ALA A 206 -0.12 -6.35 7.32
C ALA A 206 1.01 -6.64 6.30
N ASP A 207 0.96 -7.78 5.63
CA ASP A 207 1.89 -8.13 4.56
C ASP A 207 1.80 -7.16 3.38
N TYR A 208 0.58 -6.81 2.96
CA TYR A 208 0.36 -5.78 1.93
C TYR A 208 0.96 -4.43 2.35
N ALA A 209 0.66 -3.95 3.57
CA ALA A 209 1.17 -2.67 4.07
C ALA A 209 2.71 -2.63 4.12
N ARG A 210 3.35 -3.73 4.52
CA ARG A 210 4.82 -3.86 4.49
C ARG A 210 5.37 -3.74 3.06
N MET A 211 4.74 -4.39 2.09
CA MET A 211 5.13 -4.27 0.67
C MET A 211 4.99 -2.84 0.19
N THR A 212 3.84 -2.19 0.42
CA THR A 212 3.60 -0.80 0.01
C THR A 212 4.60 0.17 0.63
N SER A 213 4.93 0.02 1.91
CA SER A 213 5.93 0.85 2.58
C SER A 213 7.33 0.69 1.97
N SER A 214 7.77 -0.56 1.73
CA SER A 214 9.06 -0.82 1.07
C SER A 214 9.12 -0.27 -0.36
N LEU A 215 8.00 -0.30 -1.10
CA LEU A 215 7.87 0.30 -2.42
C LEU A 215 7.98 1.82 -2.39
N ALA A 216 7.29 2.47 -1.45
CA ALA A 216 7.38 3.91 -1.28
C ALA A 216 8.84 4.33 -1.00
N ALA A 217 9.54 3.58 -0.15
CA ALA A 217 10.96 3.83 0.14
C ALA A 217 11.86 3.63 -1.09
N LEU A 218 11.65 2.55 -1.86
CA LEU A 218 12.39 2.29 -3.11
C LEU A 218 12.15 3.38 -4.15
N ASN A 219 10.89 3.76 -4.40
CA ASN A 219 10.52 4.84 -5.31
C ASN A 219 11.14 6.18 -4.89
N GLY A 220 11.20 6.47 -3.59
CA GLY A 220 11.92 7.60 -3.05
C GLY A 220 13.43 7.57 -3.38
N MET A 221 14.09 6.41 -3.21
CA MET A 221 15.51 6.25 -3.55
C MET A 221 15.78 6.39 -5.06
N ILE A 222 14.91 5.84 -5.91
CA ILE A 222 15.02 5.95 -7.37
C ILE A 222 14.85 7.40 -7.80
N GLY A 223 13.80 8.07 -7.31
CA GLY A 223 13.58 9.50 -7.55
C GLY A 223 14.77 10.35 -7.11
N GLY A 224 15.36 10.03 -5.95
CA GLY A 224 16.60 10.66 -5.49
C GLY A 224 17.78 10.45 -6.44
N ARG A 225 17.98 9.23 -6.95
CA ARG A 225 19.04 8.94 -7.94
C ARG A 225 18.83 9.67 -9.26
N ILE A 226 17.59 9.73 -9.76
CA ILE A 226 17.25 10.46 -10.99
C ILE A 226 17.54 11.95 -10.78
N SER A 227 17.10 12.53 -9.67
CA SER A 227 17.38 13.93 -9.34
C SER A 227 18.88 14.23 -9.25
N ILE A 228 19.69 13.32 -8.67
CA ILE A 228 21.16 13.47 -8.64
C ILE A 228 21.74 13.45 -10.06
N LEU A 229 21.26 12.55 -10.93
CA LEU A 229 21.70 12.48 -12.31
C LEU A 229 21.34 13.75 -13.08
N GLU A 230 20.10 14.24 -12.94
CA GLU A 230 19.63 15.49 -13.53
C GLU A 230 20.43 16.70 -13.02
N ALA A 231 20.74 16.75 -11.73
CA ALA A 231 21.58 17.79 -11.17
C ALA A 231 22.99 17.77 -11.75
N ARG A 232 23.56 16.57 -12.00
CA ARG A 232 24.88 16.42 -12.61
C ARG A 232 24.88 16.84 -14.07
N THR A 233 23.85 16.47 -14.84
CA THR A 233 23.73 16.88 -16.25
C THR A 233 23.50 18.39 -16.35
N ALA A 234 22.65 18.97 -15.51
CA ALA A 234 22.44 20.43 -15.44
C ALA A 234 23.72 21.18 -15.02
N LYS A 235 24.50 20.64 -14.08
CA LYS A 235 25.80 21.19 -13.70
C LYS A 235 26.80 21.17 -14.86
N SER A 236 26.82 20.10 -15.64
CA SER A 236 27.67 20.02 -16.83
C SER A 236 27.25 21.05 -17.89
N LEU A 237 25.95 21.17 -18.16
CA LEU A 237 25.42 22.11 -19.15
C LEU A 237 25.71 23.57 -18.81
N THR A 238 25.52 23.94 -17.54
CA THR A 238 25.81 25.31 -17.07
C THR A 238 27.29 25.67 -17.16
N LEU A 239 28.18 24.71 -16.89
CA LEU A 239 29.63 24.88 -17.07
C LEU A 239 29.97 25.14 -18.54
N VAL A 240 29.40 24.35 -19.45
CA VAL A 240 29.57 24.54 -20.90
C VAL A 240 29.07 25.92 -21.35
N ALA A 241 27.88 26.34 -20.92
CA ALA A 241 27.32 27.65 -21.25
C ALA A 241 28.21 28.80 -20.74
N MET A 242 28.77 28.66 -19.54
CA MET A 242 29.64 29.65 -18.91
C MET A 242 30.99 29.81 -19.64
N ILE A 243 31.48 28.76 -20.30
CA ILE A 243 32.69 28.83 -21.15
C ILE A 243 32.39 29.53 -22.49
N PHE A 244 31.22 29.27 -23.10
CA PHE A 244 30.89 29.78 -24.43
C PHE A 244 30.22 31.16 -24.46
N ALA A 245 29.54 31.57 -23.40
CA ALA A 245 28.83 32.85 -23.36
C ALA A 245 29.76 34.08 -23.48
N PRO A 246 30.91 34.16 -22.78
CA PRO A 246 31.78 35.34 -22.87
C PRO A 246 32.39 35.54 -24.27
N PRO A 247 32.96 34.51 -24.94
CA PRO A 247 33.43 34.64 -26.32
C PRO A 247 32.32 35.03 -27.30
N ALA A 248 31.10 34.49 -27.13
CA ALA A 248 29.96 34.84 -27.99
C ALA A 248 29.57 36.33 -27.85
N CYS A 249 29.57 36.87 -26.63
CA CYS A 249 29.34 38.30 -26.40
C CYS A 249 30.44 39.16 -27.04
N VAL A 250 31.70 38.76 -26.88
CA VAL A 250 32.83 39.48 -27.50
C VAL A 250 32.72 39.46 -29.02
N ALA A 251 32.39 38.31 -29.62
CA ALA A 251 32.13 38.19 -31.06
C ALA A 251 30.97 39.08 -31.52
N SER A 252 29.89 39.18 -30.74
CA SER A 252 28.77 40.08 -31.04
C SER A 252 29.18 41.56 -31.01
N ILE A 253 29.96 41.98 -30.02
CA ILE A 253 30.44 43.37 -29.90
C ILE A 253 31.35 43.75 -31.09
N PHE A 254 32.25 42.84 -31.48
CA PHE A 254 33.16 43.07 -32.61
C PHE A 254 32.53 42.80 -33.99
N SER A 255 31.33 42.21 -34.04
CA SER A 255 30.56 42.04 -35.28
C SER A 255 29.81 43.32 -35.69
N ILE A 256 29.91 44.40 -34.90
CA ILE A 256 29.35 45.71 -35.24
C ILE A 256 30.23 46.33 -36.35
N PRO A 257 29.64 46.76 -37.49
CA PRO A 257 30.39 47.22 -38.65
C PRO A 257 31.28 48.44 -38.33
N ALA A 258 32.48 48.44 -38.93
CA ALA A 258 33.62 49.26 -38.57
C ALA A 258 33.50 50.78 -38.85
N ASP A 259 32.35 51.28 -39.34
CA ASP A 259 32.17 52.70 -39.68
C ASP A 259 32.21 53.63 -38.45
N LEU A 260 32.06 53.11 -37.22
CA LEU A 260 32.22 53.88 -35.97
C LEU A 260 33.64 53.87 -35.38
N PHE A 261 34.52 52.92 -35.73
CA PHE A 261 35.80 52.71 -35.00
C PHE A 261 37.09 53.07 -35.78
N GLY A 262 36.97 53.73 -36.93
CA GLY A 262 38.08 54.44 -37.54
C GLY A 262 39.00 53.58 -38.43
N LYS A 263 39.33 54.17 -39.58
CA LYS A 263 40.21 53.68 -40.64
C LYS A 263 41.55 53.14 -40.10
N THR A 264 41.77 51.81 -40.05
CA THR A 264 43.04 51.13 -40.42
C THR A 264 43.05 49.62 -40.07
N GLY A 265 42.94 48.79 -41.11
CA GLY A 265 43.61 47.48 -41.24
C GLY A 265 43.14 46.28 -40.39
N PRO A 266 43.48 45.03 -40.80
CA PRO A 266 42.92 43.79 -40.24
C PRO A 266 43.52 43.47 -38.87
N LYS A 267 42.91 43.98 -37.80
CA LYS A 267 43.34 43.76 -36.40
C LYS A 267 42.72 42.50 -35.78
N PHE A 268 42.85 41.35 -36.44
CA PHE A 268 42.41 40.05 -35.91
C PHE A 268 42.99 39.73 -34.52
N TRP A 269 44.18 40.24 -34.22
CA TRP A 269 44.86 40.05 -32.94
C TRP A 269 44.16 40.70 -31.74
N TRP A 270 43.42 41.80 -31.94
CA TRP A 270 42.72 42.49 -30.85
C TRP A 270 41.56 41.68 -30.29
N TYR A 271 40.95 40.83 -31.13
CA TYR A 271 39.92 39.89 -30.71
C TYR A 271 40.47 38.89 -29.67
N TRP A 272 41.62 38.28 -29.96
CA TRP A 272 42.27 37.35 -29.04
C TRP A 272 42.75 38.03 -27.76
N ALA A 273 43.30 39.24 -27.88
CA ALA A 273 43.79 40.02 -26.75
C ALA A 273 42.69 40.45 -25.77
N THR A 274 41.44 40.56 -26.22
CA THR A 274 40.30 40.94 -25.38
C THR A 274 39.47 39.74 -24.93
N ALA A 275 39.27 38.73 -25.79
CA ALA A 275 38.47 37.55 -25.47
C ALA A 275 39.10 36.67 -24.38
N LEU A 276 40.42 36.44 -24.45
CA LEU A 276 41.13 35.54 -23.53
C LEU A 276 41.18 36.04 -22.06
N PRO A 277 41.46 37.32 -21.76
CA PRO A 277 41.38 37.80 -20.39
C PRO A 277 39.93 37.82 -19.86
N ILE A 278 38.94 38.12 -20.71
CA ILE A 278 37.53 38.09 -20.29
C ILE A 278 37.11 36.65 -19.92
N THR A 279 37.50 35.64 -20.70
CA THR A 279 37.21 34.24 -20.34
C THR A 279 37.90 33.81 -19.06
N VAL A 280 39.17 34.20 -18.85
CA VAL A 280 39.91 33.92 -17.61
C VAL A 280 39.25 34.59 -16.40
N VAL A 281 38.80 35.84 -16.53
CA VAL A 281 38.10 36.55 -15.44
C VAL A 281 36.78 35.87 -15.10
N VAL A 282 35.96 35.50 -16.10
CA VAL A 282 34.70 34.79 -15.86
C VAL A 282 34.95 33.42 -15.22
N PHE A 283 36.00 32.72 -15.63
CA PHE A 283 36.39 31.44 -15.03
C PHE A 283 36.88 31.61 -13.58
N LEU A 284 37.69 32.63 -13.29
CA LEU A 284 38.17 32.91 -11.94
C LEU A 284 37.02 33.31 -11.01
N VAL A 285 36.12 34.18 -11.45
CA VAL A 285 34.95 34.59 -10.66
C VAL A 285 34.11 33.37 -10.32
N THR A 286 33.88 32.48 -11.27
CA THR A 286 33.03 31.30 -11.07
C THR A 286 33.72 30.23 -10.23
N TYR A 287 35.03 30.06 -10.38
CA TYR A 287 35.84 29.22 -9.50
C TYR A 287 35.81 29.72 -8.04
N VAL A 288 36.03 31.02 -7.83
CA VAL A 288 35.99 31.62 -6.49
C VAL A 288 34.60 31.53 -5.87
N VAL A 289 33.53 31.78 -6.63
CA VAL A 289 32.16 31.61 -6.16
C VAL A 289 31.89 30.15 -5.76
N HIS A 290 32.36 29.19 -6.58
CA HIS A 290 32.18 27.76 -6.29
C HIS A 290 32.95 27.30 -5.05
N GLU A 291 34.21 27.71 -4.89
CA GLU A 291 35.02 27.48 -3.68
C GLU A 291 34.36 28.09 -2.44
N ARG A 292 33.89 29.33 -2.54
CA ARG A 292 33.25 30.05 -1.42
C ARG A 292 31.95 29.37 -1.00
N ASP A 293 31.14 28.91 -1.95
CA ASP A 293 29.92 28.15 -1.67
C ASP A 293 30.23 26.77 -1.08
N GLY A 294 31.28 26.09 -1.56
CA GLY A 294 31.76 24.83 -0.97
C GLY A 294 32.18 25.00 0.48
N PHE A 295 32.97 26.03 0.77
CA PHE A 295 33.39 26.37 2.13
C PHE A 295 32.21 26.73 3.02
N ARG A 296 31.25 27.52 2.52
CA ARG A 296 30.05 27.93 3.28
C ARG A 296 29.15 26.74 3.63
N ARG A 297 28.98 25.78 2.71
CA ARG A 297 28.22 24.54 2.96
C ARG A 297 28.90 23.66 4.01
N MET A 298 30.23 23.50 3.92
CA MET A 298 31.02 22.74 4.89
C MET A 298 30.95 23.35 6.30
N TRP A 299 30.86 24.68 6.37
CA TRP A 299 30.72 25.40 7.64
C TRP A 299 29.32 25.24 8.25
N GLN A 300 28.27 25.08 7.43
CA GLN A 300 26.91 24.83 7.91
C GLN A 300 26.70 23.39 8.42
N THR A 301 27.31 22.39 7.79
CA THR A 301 27.24 21.00 8.27
C THR A 301 28.04 20.74 9.54
N ARG A 302 28.98 21.64 9.87
CA ARG A 302 29.81 21.57 11.10
C ARG A 302 29.22 22.26 12.31
N LYS A 303 28.07 22.93 12.24
CA LYS A 303 27.44 23.45 13.46
C LYS A 303 27.02 22.26 14.33
N PRO A 304 27.65 22.04 15.50
CA PRO A 304 27.24 20.96 16.38
C PRO A 304 25.78 21.20 16.74
N LYS A 305 24.94 20.17 16.58
CA LYS A 305 23.65 20.13 17.27
C LYS A 305 23.98 20.14 18.75
N VAL A 306 23.92 21.32 19.37
CA VAL A 306 23.86 21.44 20.81
C VAL A 306 22.54 20.80 21.20
N HIS A 307 22.59 19.52 21.56
CA HIS A 307 21.52 18.89 22.30
C HIS A 307 21.36 19.69 23.58
N SER A 308 20.34 20.54 23.63
CA SER A 308 19.81 21.05 24.88
C SER A 308 19.16 19.87 25.61
N LEU A 309 19.99 19.09 26.30
CA LEU A 309 19.57 18.44 27.54
C LEU A 309 19.32 19.59 28.53
N VAL A 310 18.11 20.10 28.54
CA VAL A 310 17.62 20.89 29.66
C VAL A 310 16.95 19.91 30.60
N ASP A 311 17.57 19.81 31.77
CA ASP A 311 17.13 19.13 32.95
C ASP A 311 15.65 19.42 33.25
N ASN A 312 14.85 18.36 33.40
CA ASN A 312 13.68 18.39 34.26
C ASN A 312 14.02 17.53 35.48
N CYS A 313 14.82 18.13 36.37
CA CYS A 313 15.00 17.70 37.74
C CYS A 313 14.18 18.65 38.62
N GLY A 314 13.30 18.08 39.45
CA GLY A 314 12.85 18.70 40.69
C GLY A 314 11.77 19.78 40.59
N SER A 315 10.53 19.39 40.86
CA SER A 315 9.62 20.24 41.62
C SER A 315 8.83 19.37 42.59
N ASP A 316 9.49 19.06 43.71
CA ASP A 316 8.80 18.88 44.98
C ASP A 316 7.97 20.14 45.26
N SER A 317 6.67 19.99 45.39
CA SER A 317 5.86 20.94 46.15
C SER A 317 4.87 20.18 47.02
N VAL A 318 5.33 19.99 48.26
CA VAL A 318 4.51 19.82 49.45
C VAL A 318 3.55 21.02 49.58
N SER A 319 2.25 20.75 49.71
CA SER A 319 1.24 21.58 50.40
C SER A 319 0.05 20.65 50.68
N GLN A 320 -0.06 20.05 51.87
CA GLN A 320 -0.77 20.58 53.05
C GLN A 320 -2.12 21.23 52.71
N GLY A 321 -3.21 20.65 53.24
CA GLY A 321 -4.43 21.41 53.54
C GLY A 321 -5.74 20.64 53.56
N VAL A 322 -6.02 20.01 54.72
CA VAL A 322 -7.36 19.66 55.28
C VAL A 322 -8.08 18.45 54.70
#